data_AF-A0A3Q7FUB2-F1
#
_entry.id   AF-A0A3Q7FUB2-F1
#
_cell.length_a   1.000
_cell.length_b   1.000
_cell.length_c   1.000
_cell.angle_alpha   90.00
_cell.angle_beta   90.00
_cell.angle_gamma   90.00
#
_symmetry.space_group_name_H-M   'P 1'
#
loop_
_entity.id
_entity.type
_entity.pdbx_description
1 polymer ?
#
loop_
_entity_poly.entity_id
_entity_poly.type
_entity_poly.pdbx_seq_one_letter_code
_entity_poly.pdbx_strand_id
1 'polypeptide(L)'
;MKILASSLFSTRMKLKALRFLKMTIAPSKDKLIVNIGDVIQVLSNNKFKSATHRAANPSETDRYSYAFFYNVQGSKWVEPLPQFTEEIGESPKYRGFLFEEYLQLRIKNRSHPPARPEDLIHITHYSISN
;
A
#
# COMPACT_ATOMS: atom_id res chain seq x y z
N MET A 1 10.29 1.87 -20.62
CA MET A 1 10.55 1.14 -19.36
C MET A 1 9.47 0.06 -19.21
N LYS A 2 9.81 -1.20 -19.52
CA LYS A 2 8.87 -2.34 -19.50
C LYS A 2 8.62 -2.77 -18.05
N ILE A 3 7.38 -2.64 -17.59
CA ILE A 3 6.94 -3.37 -16.39
C ILE A 3 6.49 -4.74 -16.91
N LEU A 4 7.31 -5.77 -16.66
CA LEU A 4 6.94 -7.16 -16.86
C LEU A 4 5.78 -7.48 -15.91
N ALA A 5 4.58 -7.65 -16.48
CA ALA A 5 3.46 -8.29 -15.81
C ALA A 5 3.71 -9.81 -15.83
N SER A 6 3.90 -10.40 -14.65
CA SER A 6 4.01 -11.86 -14.49
C SER A 6 2.62 -12.50 -14.54
N SER A 7 2.41 -13.25 -15.64
CA SER A 7 1.65 -14.51 -15.80
C SER A 7 0.21 -14.65 -15.28
N LEU A 8 -0.66 -15.05 -16.23
CA LEU A 8 -1.99 -15.64 -16.04
C LEU A 8 -1.95 -16.90 -15.16
N PHE A 9 -3.00 -17.12 -14.35
CA PHE A 9 -3.58 -18.44 -14.15
C PHE A 9 -5.11 -18.36 -14.18
N SER A 10 -5.67 -19.09 -15.14
CA SER A 10 -7.08 -19.44 -15.26
C SER A 10 -7.33 -20.68 -14.38
N THR A 11 -7.98 -20.49 -13.23
CA THR A 11 -8.79 -21.54 -12.61
C THR A 11 -9.93 -20.90 -11.82
N ARG A 12 -11.15 -21.39 -12.03
CA ARG A 12 -12.37 -21.01 -11.30
C ARG A 12 -12.15 -21.18 -9.79
N MET A 13 -11.91 -20.09 -9.08
CA MET A 13 -12.03 -20.05 -7.62
C MET A 13 -13.17 -19.10 -7.27
N LYS A 14 -14.26 -19.65 -6.72
CA LYS A 14 -15.37 -18.87 -6.16
C LYS A 14 -14.86 -18.13 -4.93
N LEU A 15 -14.21 -16.98 -5.11
CA LEU A 15 -13.90 -16.08 -4.01
C LEU A 15 -15.22 -15.41 -3.60
N LYS A 16 -15.63 -15.61 -2.33
CA LYS A 16 -16.64 -14.76 -1.69
C LYS A 16 -16.23 -13.31 -1.98
N ALA A 17 -17.10 -12.60 -2.70
CA ALA A 17 -16.83 -11.26 -3.17
C ALA A 17 -16.71 -10.29 -1.98
N LEU A 18 -15.49 -10.14 -1.45
CA LEU A 18 -15.11 -8.88 -0.85
C LEU A 18 -15.14 -7.88 -2.01
N ARG A 19 -16.19 -7.07 -2.05
CA ARG A 19 -16.44 -6.11 -3.12
C ARG A 19 -15.38 -5.01 -3.01
N PHE A 20 -14.17 -5.26 -3.50
CA PHE A 20 -13.18 -4.22 -3.75
C PHE A 20 -13.78 -3.31 -4.82
N LEU A 21 -14.28 -2.14 -4.41
CA LEU A 21 -14.84 -1.16 -5.33
C LEU A 21 -13.69 -0.64 -6.19
N LYS A 22 -13.50 -1.24 -7.37
CA LYS A 22 -12.49 -0.80 -8.32
C LYS A 22 -12.98 0.49 -8.96
N MET A 23 -12.40 1.61 -8.55
CA MET A 23 -12.69 2.93 -9.10
C MET A 23 -11.65 3.32 -10.15
N THR A 24 -12.10 3.69 -11.34
CA THR A 24 -11.23 4.26 -12.37
C THR A 24 -11.13 5.76 -12.15
N ILE A 25 -9.91 6.30 -12.05
CA ILE A 25 -9.68 7.74 -11.98
C ILE A 25 -9.46 8.26 -13.40
N ALA A 26 -10.35 9.14 -13.87
CA ALA A 26 -10.22 9.76 -15.18
C ALA A 26 -9.04 10.75 -15.21
N PRO A 27 -8.19 10.73 -16.25
CA PRO A 27 -7.15 11.74 -16.42
C PRO A 27 -7.74 13.14 -16.51
N SER A 28 -7.08 14.12 -15.88
CA SER A 28 -7.46 15.53 -15.94
C SER A 28 -6.19 16.37 -16.02
N LYS A 29 -6.16 17.30 -16.98
CA LYS A 29 -4.95 18.04 -17.38
C LYS A 29 -4.35 18.89 -16.25
N ASP A 30 -5.20 19.43 -15.39
CA ASP A 30 -4.82 20.41 -14.37
C ASP A 30 -5.03 19.89 -12.94
N LYS A 31 -5.06 18.56 -12.77
CA LYS A 31 -5.26 17.93 -11.47
C LYS A 31 -4.12 16.97 -11.16
N LEU A 32 -3.73 16.99 -9.89
CA LEU A 32 -2.82 16.01 -9.32
C LEU A 32 -3.63 14.95 -8.59
N ILE A 33 -3.26 13.68 -8.80
CA ILE A 33 -3.78 12.57 -8.01
C ILE A 33 -2.85 12.39 -6.81
N VAL A 34 -3.38 12.62 -5.61
CA VAL A 34 -2.66 12.39 -4.36
C VAL A 34 -3.17 11.12 -3.72
N ASN A 35 -2.25 10.23 -3.34
CA ASN A 35 -2.54 9.07 -2.52
C ASN A 35 -1.63 9.08 -1.30
N ILE A 36 -2.10 8.47 -0.22
CA ILE A 36 -1.33 8.28 1.01
C ILE A 36 -0.77 6.86 1.04
N GLY A 37 0.42 6.73 1.62
CA GLY A 37 1.10 5.46 1.78
C GLY A 37 0.91 4.84 3.17
N ASP A 38 1.51 3.67 3.33
CA ASP A 38 1.40 2.81 4.51
C ASP A 38 1.86 3.50 5.81
N VAL A 39 2.89 4.37 5.74
CA VAL A 39 3.37 5.12 6.90
C VAL A 39 2.29 6.03 7.47
N ILE A 40 1.58 6.80 6.64
CA ILE A 40 0.50 7.69 7.09
C ILE A 40 -0.64 6.87 7.70
N GLN A 41 -0.92 5.67 7.17
CA GLN A 41 -1.92 4.78 7.75
C GLN A 41 -1.55 4.32 9.17
N VAL A 42 -0.28 3.99 9.41
CA VAL A 42 0.20 3.63 10.75
C VAL A 42 0.15 4.83 11.68
N LEU A 43 0.74 5.96 11.29
CA LEU A 43 0.78 7.19 12.10
C LEU A 43 -0.64 7.65 12.51
N SER A 44 -1.62 7.48 11.62
CA SER A 44 -3.02 7.84 11.86
C SER A 44 -3.86 6.74 12.52
N ASN A 45 -3.25 5.68 13.01
CA ASN A 45 -3.93 4.55 13.65
C ASN A 45 -5.10 4.00 12.81
N ASN A 46 -4.87 3.80 11.51
CA ASN A 46 -5.84 3.33 10.52
C ASN A 46 -7.00 4.30 10.19
N LYS A 47 -6.95 5.56 10.65
CA LYS A 47 -7.95 6.58 10.29
C LYS A 47 -7.86 6.97 8.82
N PHE A 48 -6.65 7.12 8.29
CA PHE A 48 -6.40 7.33 6.87
C PHE A 48 -5.82 6.05 6.25
N LYS A 49 -6.46 5.53 5.20
CA LYS A 49 -6.08 4.23 4.62
C LYS A 49 -5.23 4.38 3.36
N SER A 50 -4.11 3.66 3.34
CA SER A 50 -3.25 3.45 2.19
C SER A 50 -4.05 2.81 1.05
N ALA A 51 -4.00 3.43 -0.12
CA ALA A 51 -4.83 3.03 -1.25
C ALA A 51 -4.08 2.02 -2.14
N THR A 52 -4.64 0.82 -2.28
CA THR A 52 -4.19 -0.12 -3.31
C THR A 52 -4.59 0.41 -4.68
N HIS A 53 -3.61 0.72 -5.52
CA HIS A 53 -3.81 1.26 -6.86
C HIS A 53 -3.05 0.45 -7.90
N ARG A 54 -3.52 0.47 -9.14
CA ARG A 54 -2.85 -0.15 -10.29
C ARG A 54 -2.96 0.73 -11.51
N ALA A 55 -1.89 0.79 -12.31
CA ALA A 55 -1.95 1.39 -13.63
C ALA A 55 -2.40 0.34 -14.65
N ALA A 56 -3.36 0.68 -15.49
CA ALA A 56 -3.73 -0.08 -16.67
C ALA A 56 -3.83 0.90 -17.84
N ASN A 57 -3.34 0.51 -19.01
CA ASN A 57 -3.52 1.27 -20.24
C ASN A 57 -4.41 0.48 -21.19
N PRO A 58 -5.74 0.63 -21.11
CA PRO A 58 -6.66 -0.04 -22.03
C PRO A 58 -6.71 0.65 -23.41
N SER A 59 -6.08 1.81 -23.57
CA SER A 59 -6.02 2.55 -24.82
C SER A 59 -4.88 2.05 -25.70
N GLU A 60 -5.04 2.19 -27.02
CA GLU A 60 -3.96 1.98 -27.99
C GLU A 60 -2.96 3.16 -28.05
N THR A 61 -3.20 4.23 -27.28
CA THR A 61 -2.29 5.37 -27.19
C THR A 61 -1.38 5.29 -25.98
N ASP A 62 -0.18 5.87 -26.11
CA ASP A 62 0.78 5.93 -25.01
C ASP A 62 0.29 6.86 -23.90
N ARG A 63 0.36 6.35 -22.66
CA ARG A 63 0.04 7.10 -21.43
C ARG A 63 1.30 7.37 -20.64
N TYR A 64 1.63 8.64 -20.45
CA TYR A 64 2.74 9.08 -19.60
C TYR A 64 2.24 9.47 -18.20
N SER A 65 3.08 9.25 -17.19
CA SER A 65 2.82 9.71 -15.82
C SER A 65 4.14 9.96 -15.09
N TYR A 66 4.18 11.05 -14.35
CA TYR A 66 5.25 11.35 -13.39
C TYR A 66 4.74 11.04 -11.99
N ALA A 67 5.52 10.29 -11.21
CA ALA A 67 5.18 9.94 -9.83
C ALA A 67 6.26 10.49 -8.90
N PHE A 68 5.82 11.21 -7.88
CA PHE A 68 6.67 11.76 -6.83
C PHE A 68 6.32 11.07 -5.52
N PHE A 69 7.34 10.69 -4.75
CA PHE A 69 7.18 10.02 -3.47
C PHE A 69 7.87 10.84 -2.39
N TYR A 70 7.10 11.28 -1.39
CA TYR A 70 7.63 11.91 -0.20
C TYR A 70 7.54 10.92 0.95
N ASN A 71 8.68 10.36 1.34
CA ASN A 71 8.77 9.30 2.35
C ASN A 71 9.67 9.73 3.50
N VAL A 72 9.47 9.05 4.63
CA VAL A 72 10.43 9.03 5.73
C VAL A 72 11.77 8.45 5.21
N GLN A 73 12.89 8.88 5.78
CA GLN A 73 14.22 8.45 5.35
C GLN A 73 14.98 7.75 6.48
N GLY A 74 15.73 6.70 6.14
CA GLY A 74 16.62 5.99 7.05
C GLY A 74 15.92 5.25 8.20
N SER A 75 16.64 5.06 9.31
CA SER A 75 16.26 4.33 10.52
C SER A 75 15.30 5.12 11.42
N LYS A 76 14.21 5.67 10.86
CA LYS A 76 13.20 6.39 11.65
C LYS A 76 12.16 5.42 12.20
N TRP A 77 11.80 5.61 13.46
CA TRP A 77 10.72 4.88 14.12
C TRP A 77 9.36 5.33 13.61
N VAL A 78 8.46 4.38 13.36
CA VAL A 78 7.09 4.60 12.87
C VAL A 78 6.12 3.83 13.75
N GLU A 79 5.19 4.54 14.39
CA GLU A 79 4.13 3.98 15.22
C GLU A 79 2.91 4.93 15.28
N PRO A 80 1.72 4.47 15.73
CA PRO A 80 0.57 5.35 15.88
C PRO A 80 0.86 6.58 16.74
N LEU A 81 0.50 7.78 16.25
CA LEU A 81 0.72 9.02 17.00
C LEU A 81 -0.28 9.16 18.17
N PRO A 82 0.10 9.78 19.30
CA PRO A 82 -0.76 9.93 20.49
C PRO A 82 -2.13 10.57 20.22
N GLN A 83 -2.17 11.56 19.33
CA GLN A 83 -3.40 12.23 18.86
C GLN A 83 -4.41 11.30 18.13
N PHE A 84 -3.99 10.08 17.76
CA PHE A 84 -4.85 9.03 17.20
C PHE A 84 -4.95 7.79 18.10
N THR A 85 -4.40 7.85 19.31
CA THR A 85 -4.44 6.79 20.33
C THR A 85 -4.77 7.37 21.71
N GLU A 86 -3.76 7.60 22.55
CA GLU A 86 -3.88 7.95 23.96
C GLU A 86 -4.73 9.19 24.21
N GLU A 87 -4.54 10.25 23.42
CA GLU A 87 -5.25 11.53 23.61
C GLU A 87 -6.76 11.43 23.35
N ILE A 88 -7.18 10.43 22.58
CA ILE A 88 -8.60 10.17 22.25
C ILE A 88 -9.13 8.89 22.88
N GLY A 89 -8.33 8.22 23.72
CA GLY A 89 -8.70 6.94 24.36
C GLY A 89 -8.82 5.75 23.40
N GLU A 90 -8.18 5.78 22.23
CA GLU A 90 -8.11 4.63 21.31
C GLU A 90 -6.84 3.79 21.52
N SER A 91 -6.98 2.47 21.53
CA SER A 91 -5.82 1.57 21.54
C SER A 91 -5.06 1.59 20.20
N PRO A 92 -3.72 1.40 20.21
CA PRO A 92 -2.94 1.28 18.99
C PRO A 92 -3.33 0.02 18.20
N LYS A 93 -3.49 0.17 16.88
CA LYS A 93 -3.80 -0.92 15.93
C LYS A 93 -2.56 -1.47 15.23
N TYR A 94 -1.41 -0.83 15.43
CA TYR A 94 -0.12 -1.22 14.86
C TYR A 94 0.97 -1.17 15.93
N ARG A 95 1.91 -2.12 15.88
CA ARG A 95 3.15 -2.04 16.66
C ARG A 95 4.15 -1.13 15.95
N GLY A 96 5.00 -0.47 16.72
CA GLY A 96 6.08 0.36 16.18
C GLY A 96 7.16 -0.46 15.46
N PHE A 97 7.84 0.17 14.50
CA PHE A 97 8.92 -0.44 13.72
C PHE A 97 9.88 0.60 13.13
N LEU A 98 11.07 0.16 12.69
CA LEU A 98 11.99 0.99 11.92
C LEU A 98 11.59 1.00 10.44
N PHE A 99 11.48 2.20 9.85
CA PHE A 99 11.06 2.36 8.46
C PHE A 99 12.00 1.65 7.47
N GLU A 100 13.30 1.60 7.74
CA GLU A 100 14.26 0.92 6.88
C GLU A 100 14.04 -0.59 6.80
N GLU A 101 13.68 -1.24 7.90
CA GLU A 101 13.36 -2.67 7.93
C GLU A 101 12.15 -2.95 7.06
N TYR A 102 11.11 -2.12 7.20
CA TYR A 102 9.93 -2.23 6.35
C TYR A 102 10.26 -2.07 4.87
N LEU A 103 11.10 -1.09 4.52
CA LEU A 103 11.52 -0.87 3.14
C LEU A 103 12.30 -2.07 2.59
N GLN A 104 13.20 -2.66 3.39
CA GLN A 104 13.94 -3.87 3.02
C GLN A 104 12.99 -5.05 2.74
N LEU A 105 11.98 -5.26 3.59
CA LEU A 105 10.96 -6.30 3.36
C LEU A 105 10.18 -6.05 2.06
N ARG A 106 9.83 -4.79 1.75
CA ARG A 106 9.17 -4.44 0.49
C ARG A 106 10.05 -4.65 -0.74
N ILE A 107 11.35 -4.34 -0.65
CA ILE A 107 12.33 -4.61 -1.70
C ILE A 107 12.52 -6.12 -1.90
N LYS A 108 12.57 -6.88 -0.80
CA LYS A 108 12.63 -8.35 -0.84
C LYS A 108 11.42 -8.94 -1.54
N ASN A 109 10.19 -8.52 -1.21
CA ASN A 109 8.99 -8.97 -1.90
C ASN A 109 9.02 -8.72 -3.41
N ARG A 110 9.66 -7.63 -3.85
CA ARG A 110 9.76 -7.30 -5.28
C ARG A 110 10.82 -8.14 -5.99
N SER A 111 11.95 -8.39 -5.33
CA SER A 111 13.09 -9.13 -5.91
C SER A 111 12.92 -10.64 -5.82
N HIS A 112 12.30 -11.12 -4.76
CA HIS A 112 12.05 -12.52 -4.43
C HIS A 112 10.61 -12.68 -3.93
N PRO A 113 9.63 -12.60 -4.85
CA PRO A 113 8.23 -12.71 -4.45
C PRO A 113 7.98 -14.08 -3.82
N PRO A 114 7.24 -14.14 -2.70
CA PRO A 114 6.87 -15.41 -2.10
C PRO A 114 5.99 -16.22 -3.05
N ALA A 115 6.05 -17.54 -2.95
CA ALA A 115 5.26 -18.45 -3.79
C ALA A 115 3.76 -18.30 -3.55
N ARG A 116 3.37 -17.90 -2.34
CA ARG A 116 2.00 -17.74 -1.90
C ARG A 116 1.66 -16.26 -1.69
N PRO A 117 0.55 -15.75 -2.25
CA PRO A 117 0.15 -14.35 -2.07
C PRO A 117 -0.04 -13.92 -0.61
N GLU A 118 -0.48 -14.83 0.26
CA GLU A 118 -0.68 -14.60 1.69
C GLU A 118 0.63 -14.31 2.45
N ASP A 119 1.77 -14.76 1.93
CA ASP A 119 3.09 -14.54 2.51
C ASP A 119 3.68 -13.18 2.10
N LEU A 120 2.98 -12.40 1.27
CA LEU A 120 3.40 -11.05 0.93
C LEU A 120 3.35 -10.17 2.18
N ILE A 121 4.51 -9.63 2.53
CA ILE A 121 4.62 -8.67 3.64
C ILE A 121 3.94 -7.34 3.24
N HIS A 122 2.76 -7.12 3.82
CA HIS A 122 2.02 -5.87 3.78
C HIS A 122 2.19 -5.10 5.10
N ILE A 123 1.67 -3.86 5.17
CA ILE A 123 1.68 -3.09 6.42
C ILE A 123 0.94 -3.79 7.56
N THR A 124 -0.01 -4.67 7.23
CA THR A 124 -0.71 -5.56 8.17
C THR A 124 0.23 -6.53 8.89
N HIS A 125 1.45 -6.74 8.39
CA HIS A 125 2.48 -7.45 9.16
C HIS A 125 2.68 -6.83 10.54
N TYR A 126 2.52 -5.50 10.66
CA TYR A 126 2.64 -4.75 11.91
C TYR A 126 1.32 -4.54 12.65
N SER A 127 0.18 -5.06 12.18
CA SER A 127 -1.08 -4.88 12.90
C SER A 127 -1.07 -5.65 14.22
N ILE A 128 -1.65 -5.05 15.25
CA ILE A 128 -1.94 -5.71 16.53
C ILE A 128 -3.35 -6.29 16.37
N SER A 129 -3.44 -7.59 16.16
CA SER A 129 -4.72 -8.30 16.17
C SER A 129 -5.24 -8.35 17.60
N ASN A 130 -6.45 -7.86 17.85
CA ASN A 130 -7.26 -8.31 18.99
C ASN A 130 -8.05 -9.54 18.57
#